data_AF-A0A1C6NDR7-F1
#
_entry.id   AF-A0A1C6NDR7-F1
#
_cell.length_a   1.000
_cell.length_b   1.000
_cell.length_c   1.000
_cell.angle_alpha   90.00
_cell.angle_beta   90.00
_cell.angle_gamma   90.00
#
_symmetry.space_group_name_H-M   'P 1'
#
loop_
_entity.id
_entity.type
_entity.pdbx_description
1 polymer ?
#
loop_
_entity_poly.entity_id
_entity_poly.type
_entity_poly.pdbx_seq_one_letter_code
_entity_poly.pdbx_strand_id
1 'polypeptide(L)'
;MTTPNTTNRRWLLPLLAVINLAVCALLAGQWWYGLVYGLLFAVPLMLLARQGAATIVQPAVEPQADNAKDMIAGSGFSHFFAEVIPFWSRNLELVREQTREAIESLVLRFASLSDMIRDSRRHGSDENLVIDAIVETRSGLQQITATLNRTQEFRQAIVEQIASISRYSGDLKNMAERVGAIAAQTNLLALNAAIEAARAGEAGRGFAVVADEVRKLSTESGATGKQIQEMVDAVSGTIDAAISTANGFSQQESELVAASHHTAGIIIDRFQHTADTLSGSLAALRDEQSRVEADIAEVLVGLQFQDRVQQIIGHVLDDMSRAETAARSEHLPDSRAWLDKLAAAYTTLEQQAVHYGPGHTASQQSSGVTFF
;
A
#
# COMPACT_ATOMS: atom_id res chain seq x y z
N MET A 1 -61.31 0.25 24.68
CA MET A 1 -60.93 -1.17 24.53
C MET A 1 -60.32 -1.36 23.15
N THR A 2 -58.99 -1.47 23.06
CA THR A 2 -58.22 -2.19 22.03
C THR A 2 -56.73 -2.13 22.42
N THR A 3 -56.14 -3.28 22.76
CA THR A 3 -54.71 -3.47 23.02
C THR A 3 -54.04 -4.02 21.75
N PRO A 4 -52.84 -3.56 21.33
CA PRO A 4 -52.11 -4.21 20.25
C PRO A 4 -51.05 -5.21 20.75
N ASN A 5 -51.21 -6.44 20.28
CA ASN A 5 -50.26 -7.53 20.02
C ASN A 5 -48.78 -7.40 20.46
N THR A 6 -48.35 -8.28 21.39
CA THR A 6 -46.95 -8.45 21.85
C THR A 6 -46.27 -9.72 21.31
N THR A 7 -46.76 -10.33 20.23
CA THR A 7 -46.37 -11.70 19.84
C THR A 7 -45.15 -11.81 18.91
N ASN A 8 -44.65 -10.71 18.32
CA ASN A 8 -43.58 -10.76 17.30
C ASN A 8 -42.12 -10.62 17.82
N ARG A 9 -41.89 -10.43 19.13
CA ARG A 9 -40.53 -10.14 19.65
C ARG A 9 -39.72 -11.35 20.12
N ARG A 10 -40.32 -12.55 20.19
CA ARG A 10 -39.69 -13.76 20.75
C ARG A 10 -38.67 -14.43 19.83
N TRP A 11 -38.75 -14.22 18.51
CA TRP A 11 -37.83 -14.83 17.53
C TRP A 11 -36.60 -13.97 17.20
N LEU A 12 -36.57 -12.70 17.61
CA LEU A 12 -35.45 -11.80 17.34
C LEU A 12 -34.22 -12.10 18.22
N LEU A 13 -34.43 -12.53 19.47
CA LEU A 13 -33.36 -12.86 20.40
C LEU A 13 -32.52 -14.09 19.98
N PRO A 14 -33.10 -15.24 19.58
CA PRO A 14 -32.29 -16.36 19.11
C PRO A 14 -31.59 -16.06 17.78
N LEU A 15 -32.20 -15.25 16.90
CA LEU A 15 -31.62 -14.89 15.62
C LEU A 15 -30.41 -13.93 15.77
N LEU A 16 -30.49 -12.99 16.71
CA LEU A 16 -29.35 -12.15 17.10
C LEU A 16 -28.23 -12.96 17.77
N ALA A 17 -28.56 -13.98 18.56
CA ALA A 17 -27.56 -14.85 19.18
C ALA A 17 -26.78 -15.68 18.15
N VAL A 18 -27.45 -16.20 17.11
CA VAL A 18 -26.80 -16.97 16.02
C VAL A 18 -25.93 -16.06 15.15
N ILE A 19 -26.39 -14.84 14.85
CA ILE A 19 -25.58 -13.85 14.11
C ILE A 19 -24.33 -13.46 14.91
N ASN A 20 -24.46 -13.25 16.23
CA ASN A 20 -23.34 -12.93 17.09
C ASN A 20 -22.31 -14.08 17.13
N LEU A 21 -22.78 -15.33 17.21
CA LEU A 21 -21.92 -16.52 17.23
C LEU A 21 -21.21 -16.75 15.88
N ALA A 22 -21.86 -16.43 14.75
CA ALA A 22 -21.26 -16.47 13.42
C ALA A 22 -20.20 -15.37 13.21
N VAL A 23 -20.44 -14.17 13.74
CA VAL A 23 -19.47 -13.06 13.72
C VAL A 23 -18.24 -13.38 14.56
N CYS A 24 -18.44 -13.98 15.74
CA CYS A 24 -17.35 -14.47 16.59
C CYS A 24 -16.51 -15.58 15.92
N ALA A 25 -17.14 -16.48 15.15
CA ALA A 25 -16.43 -17.53 14.41
C ALA A 25 -15.63 -16.98 13.21
N LEU A 26 -16.11 -15.94 12.54
CA LEU A 26 -15.42 -15.27 11.42
C LEU A 26 -14.21 -14.43 11.87
N LEU A 27 -14.17 -14.00 13.14
CA LEU A 27 -13.10 -13.17 13.72
C LEU A 27 -11.97 -13.98 14.41
N ALA A 28 -11.95 -15.31 14.24
CA ALA A 28 -11.04 -16.21 14.95
C ALA A 28 -9.53 -16.00 14.68
N GLY A 29 -9.14 -15.25 13.64
CA GLY A 29 -7.74 -14.88 13.39
C GLY A 29 -7.21 -13.69 14.22
N GLN A 30 -8.10 -12.95 14.88
CA GLN A 30 -7.82 -11.67 15.52
C GLN A 30 -8.63 -11.49 16.83
N TRP A 31 -8.75 -12.57 17.59
CA TRP A 31 -9.51 -12.70 18.84
C TRP A 31 -9.31 -11.57 19.87
N TRP A 32 -8.15 -10.93 19.91
CA TRP A 32 -7.84 -9.83 20.83
C TRP A 32 -8.57 -8.53 20.47
N TYR A 33 -8.82 -8.23 19.19
CA TYR A 33 -9.61 -7.06 18.80
C TYR A 33 -11.08 -7.23 19.21
N GLY A 34 -11.62 -8.45 19.12
CA GLY A 34 -12.97 -8.76 19.59
C GLY A 34 -13.12 -8.54 21.11
N LEU A 35 -12.09 -8.86 21.88
CA LEU A 35 -12.06 -8.57 23.32
C LEU A 35 -12.01 -7.07 23.61
N VAL A 36 -11.19 -6.31 22.87
CA VAL A 36 -11.09 -4.84 23.03
C VAL A 36 -12.40 -4.15 22.68
N TYR A 37 -13.00 -4.45 21.52
CA TYR A 37 -14.29 -3.88 21.13
C TYR A 37 -15.43 -4.35 22.05
N GLY A 38 -15.40 -5.60 22.50
CA GLY A 38 -16.33 -6.13 23.48
C GLY A 38 -16.28 -5.36 24.79
N LEU A 39 -15.10 -5.03 25.30
CA LEU A 39 -14.93 -4.24 26.52
C LEU A 39 -15.35 -2.77 26.31
N LEU A 40 -15.02 -2.19 25.15
CA LEU A 40 -15.29 -0.78 24.83
C LEU A 40 -16.79 -0.49 24.67
N PHE A 41 -17.59 -1.46 24.23
CA PHE A 41 -19.06 -1.34 24.14
C PHE A 41 -19.83 -1.94 25.33
N ALA A 42 -19.33 -3.01 25.95
CA ALA A 42 -20.01 -3.63 27.09
C ALA A 42 -19.96 -2.76 28.35
N VAL A 43 -18.88 -2.01 28.58
CA VAL A 43 -18.77 -1.14 29.77
C VAL A 43 -19.78 0.02 29.73
N PRO A 44 -19.93 0.78 28.62
CA PRO A 44 -20.99 1.79 28.51
C PRO A 44 -22.40 1.19 28.58
N LEU A 45 -22.64 0.02 27.96
CA LEU A 45 -23.95 -0.63 27.97
C LEU A 45 -24.31 -1.17 29.36
N MET A 46 -23.32 -1.65 30.12
CA MET A 46 -23.49 -2.14 31.49
C MET A 46 -23.65 -0.97 32.48
N LEU A 47 -23.01 0.18 32.23
CA LEU A 47 -23.26 1.41 32.98
C LEU A 47 -24.64 2.00 32.69
N LEU A 48 -25.09 2.00 31.43
CA LEU A 48 -26.46 2.37 31.05
C LEU A 48 -27.50 1.39 31.59
N ALA A 49 -27.22 0.09 31.62
CA ALA A 49 -28.10 -0.91 32.20
C ALA A 49 -28.14 -0.83 33.75
N ARG A 50 -27.03 -0.45 34.40
CA ARG A 50 -27.02 -0.14 35.84
C ARG A 50 -27.75 1.16 36.16
N GLN A 51 -27.66 2.19 35.32
CA GLN A 51 -28.41 3.43 35.47
C GLN A 51 -29.90 3.25 35.13
N GLY A 52 -30.24 2.37 34.19
CA GLY A 52 -31.62 2.00 33.83
C GLY A 52 -32.30 1.00 34.77
N ALA A 53 -31.54 0.41 35.72
CA ALA A 53 -32.04 -0.47 36.77
C ALA A 53 -32.14 0.21 38.14
N ALA A 54 -31.96 1.53 38.22
CA ALA A 54 -32.67 2.30 39.20
C ALA A 54 -34.13 2.36 38.72
N THR A 55 -34.92 1.38 39.14
CA THR A 55 -36.37 1.50 39.11
C THR A 55 -36.68 2.90 39.61
N ILE A 56 -37.26 3.73 38.76
CA ILE A 56 -37.98 4.91 39.22
C ILE A 56 -39.12 4.32 40.05
N VAL A 57 -38.83 4.01 41.31
CA VAL A 57 -39.84 3.98 42.36
C VAL A 57 -40.29 5.42 42.38
N GLN A 58 -41.35 5.70 41.61
CA GLN A 58 -42.20 6.83 41.95
C GLN A 58 -42.53 6.59 43.43
N PRO A 59 -42.12 7.47 44.36
CA PRO A 59 -42.84 7.49 45.61
C PRO A 59 -44.29 7.70 45.18
N ALA A 60 -45.19 6.81 45.61
CA ALA A 60 -46.60 7.07 45.51
C ALA A 60 -46.85 8.36 46.29
N VAL A 61 -46.81 9.50 45.58
CA VAL A 61 -47.33 10.76 46.08
C VAL A 61 -48.84 10.54 46.04
N GLU A 62 -49.35 10.02 47.14
CA GLU A 62 -50.72 10.19 47.55
C GLU A 62 -51.07 11.68 47.32
N PRO A 63 -52.20 12.02 46.68
CA PRO A 63 -52.58 13.41 46.52
C PRO A 63 -53.02 13.92 47.89
N GLN A 64 -52.07 14.26 48.75
CA GLN A 64 -52.30 15.06 49.94
C GLN A 64 -52.46 16.52 49.48
N ALA A 65 -53.54 16.75 48.72
CA ALA A 65 -53.92 18.02 48.13
C ALA A 65 -54.63 18.96 49.12
N ASP A 66 -54.52 18.71 50.43
CA ASP A 66 -55.25 19.48 51.45
C ASP A 66 -54.39 20.27 52.43
N ASN A 67 -53.05 20.14 52.42
CA ASN A 67 -52.18 20.92 53.32
C ASN A 67 -51.11 21.79 52.62
N ALA A 68 -50.99 21.76 51.28
CA ALA A 68 -49.99 22.57 50.56
C ALA A 68 -50.50 23.97 50.14
N LYS A 69 -51.81 24.20 50.14
CA LYS A 69 -52.37 25.53 49.81
C LYS A 69 -52.17 26.55 50.95
N ASP A 70 -52.05 26.09 52.19
CA ASP A 70 -51.91 26.97 53.36
C ASP A 70 -50.45 27.37 53.68
N MET A 71 -49.44 26.73 53.09
CA MET A 71 -48.03 27.18 53.19
C MET A 71 -47.57 28.12 52.06
N ILE A 72 -48.30 28.17 50.93
CA ILE A 72 -48.00 29.08 49.80
C ILE A 72 -48.84 30.38 49.90
N ALA A 73 -49.55 30.58 51.01
CA ALA A 73 -50.34 31.78 51.30
C ALA A 73 -49.49 32.93 51.90
N GLY A 74 -48.17 32.88 51.78
CA GLY A 74 -47.29 34.03 51.96
C GLY A 74 -46.96 34.65 50.60
N SER A 75 -47.49 35.83 50.30
CA SER A 75 -47.27 36.55 49.02
C SER A 75 -45.79 36.73 48.62
N GLY A 76 -44.86 36.60 49.57
CA GLY A 76 -43.42 36.67 49.33
C GLY A 76 -42.81 35.45 48.64
N PHE A 77 -43.31 34.23 48.90
CA PHE A 77 -42.78 33.00 48.30
C PHE A 77 -43.12 32.87 46.82
N SER A 78 -44.38 33.14 46.47
CA SER A 78 -44.84 33.10 45.09
C SER A 78 -44.17 34.18 44.23
N HIS A 79 -43.95 35.38 44.79
CA HIS A 79 -43.23 36.45 44.11
C HIS A 79 -41.75 36.10 43.90
N PHE A 80 -41.07 35.56 44.91
CA PHE A 80 -39.66 35.18 44.81
C PHE A 80 -39.42 34.13 43.73
N PHE A 81 -40.17 33.03 43.74
CA PHE A 81 -40.02 31.99 42.73
C PHE A 81 -40.47 32.45 41.33
N ALA A 82 -41.45 33.36 41.23
CA ALA A 82 -41.84 33.96 39.96
C ALA A 82 -40.74 34.81 39.33
N GLU A 83 -39.85 35.41 40.14
CA GLU A 83 -38.71 36.17 39.65
C GLU A 83 -37.49 35.28 39.33
N VAL A 84 -37.21 34.23 40.12
CA VAL A 84 -35.99 33.41 39.99
C VAL A 84 -36.11 32.28 38.95
N ILE A 85 -37.24 31.57 38.88
CA ILE A 85 -37.46 30.45 37.94
C ILE A 85 -37.21 30.83 36.48
N PRO A 86 -37.63 32.03 35.98
CA PRO A 86 -37.31 32.46 34.63
C PRO A 86 -35.81 32.50 34.33
N PHE A 87 -34.96 32.83 35.30
CA PHE A 87 -33.51 32.83 35.09
C PHE A 87 -32.94 31.41 35.00
N TRP A 88 -33.39 30.47 35.84
CA TRP A 88 -33.03 29.06 35.69
C TRP A 88 -33.49 28.51 34.34
N SER A 89 -34.73 28.81 33.94
CA SER A 89 -35.26 28.41 32.65
C SER A 89 -34.44 28.97 31.49
N ARG A 90 -34.02 30.24 31.55
CA ARG A 90 -33.17 30.84 30.50
C ARG A 90 -31.75 30.25 30.48
N ASN A 91 -31.17 29.90 31.62
CA ASN A 91 -29.87 29.23 31.69
C ASN A 91 -29.94 27.78 31.15
N LEU A 92 -31.02 27.05 31.46
CA LEU A 92 -31.26 25.71 30.90
C LEU A 92 -31.54 25.76 29.39
N GLU A 93 -32.19 26.82 28.92
CA GLU A 93 -32.39 27.09 27.48
C GLU A 93 -31.05 27.37 26.78
N LEU A 94 -30.16 28.14 27.42
CA LEU A 94 -28.80 28.38 26.93
C LEU A 94 -28.01 27.06 26.82
N VAL A 95 -28.06 26.19 27.84
CA VAL A 95 -27.44 24.86 27.80
C VAL A 95 -27.99 24.02 26.66
N ARG A 96 -29.32 24.04 26.47
CA ARG A 96 -29.98 23.30 25.40
C ARG A 96 -29.51 23.76 24.02
N GLU A 97 -29.36 25.06 23.83
CA GLU A 97 -28.90 25.62 22.56
C GLU A 97 -27.41 25.31 22.30
N GLN A 98 -26.54 25.56 23.27
CA GLN A 98 -25.12 25.26 23.15
C GLN A 98 -24.85 23.77 22.87
N THR A 99 -25.61 22.88 23.53
CA THR A 99 -25.52 21.43 23.29
C THR A 99 -25.97 21.06 21.88
N ARG A 100 -27.03 21.70 21.38
CA ARG A 100 -27.53 21.46 20.01
C ARG A 100 -26.50 21.88 18.98
N GLU A 101 -26.00 23.11 19.06
CA GLU A 101 -25.00 23.63 18.12
C GLU A 101 -23.70 22.81 18.13
N ALA A 102 -23.22 22.43 19.32
CA ALA A 102 -22.01 21.62 19.45
C ALA A 102 -22.19 20.22 18.83
N ILE A 103 -23.33 19.56 19.06
CA ILE A 103 -23.62 18.25 18.49
C ILE A 103 -23.75 18.33 16.96
N GLU A 104 -24.44 19.34 16.43
CA GLU A 104 -24.58 19.53 14.98
C GLU A 104 -23.21 19.73 14.30
N SER A 105 -22.36 20.58 14.87
CA SER A 105 -20.98 20.79 14.42
C SER A 105 -20.16 19.50 14.46
N LEU A 106 -20.26 18.74 15.56
CA LEU A 106 -19.54 17.48 15.74
C LEU A 106 -19.95 16.43 14.70
N VAL A 107 -21.25 16.30 14.41
CA VAL A 107 -21.78 15.36 13.41
C VAL A 107 -21.26 15.68 12.01
N LEU A 108 -21.28 16.96 11.62
CA LEU A 108 -20.77 17.39 10.31
C LEU A 108 -19.28 17.09 10.15
N ARG A 109 -18.49 17.31 11.21
CA ARG A 109 -17.04 17.03 11.23
C ARG A 109 -16.74 15.54 11.15
N PHE A 110 -17.45 14.71 11.90
CA PHE A 110 -17.29 13.27 11.81
C PHE A 110 -17.68 12.71 10.44
N ALA A 111 -18.71 13.29 9.80
CA ALA A 111 -19.08 12.92 8.44
C ALA A 111 -17.95 13.25 7.44
N SER A 112 -17.37 14.46 7.53
CA SER A 112 -16.20 14.86 6.73
C SER A 112 -15.01 13.92 6.95
N LEU A 113 -14.63 13.68 8.20
CA LEU A 113 -13.53 12.79 8.59
C LEU A 113 -13.74 11.35 8.06
N SER A 114 -14.96 10.83 8.17
CA SER A 114 -15.28 9.48 7.68
C SER A 114 -15.21 9.37 6.16
N ASP A 115 -15.56 10.42 5.42
CA ASP A 115 -15.48 10.42 3.96
C ASP A 115 -14.02 10.47 3.52
N MET A 116 -13.22 11.31 4.18
CA MET A 116 -11.78 11.44 3.99
C MET A 116 -11.03 10.12 4.21
N ILE A 117 -11.30 9.42 5.32
CA ILE A 117 -10.71 8.11 5.62
C ILE A 117 -11.10 7.05 4.56
N ARG A 118 -12.32 7.15 4.01
CA ARG A 118 -12.80 6.22 2.99
C ARG A 118 -12.09 6.44 1.65
N ASP A 119 -11.83 7.69 1.28
CA ASP A 119 -11.15 8.04 0.03
C ASP A 119 -9.66 7.70 0.07
N SER A 120 -9.00 7.94 1.21
CA SER A 120 -7.61 7.55 1.44
C SER A 120 -7.36 6.03 1.25
N ARG A 121 -8.31 5.18 1.67
CA ARG A 121 -8.19 3.70 1.50
C ARG A 121 -8.26 3.22 0.05
N ARG A 122 -8.82 3.99 -0.87
CA ARG A 122 -8.92 3.60 -2.29
C ARG A 122 -7.61 3.78 -3.05
N HIS A 123 -6.72 4.65 -2.56
CA HIS A 123 -5.46 4.98 -3.24
C HIS A 123 -4.31 4.02 -2.90
N GLY A 124 -4.43 3.18 -1.85
CA GLY A 124 -3.33 2.34 -1.36
C GLY A 124 -3.19 0.94 -1.99
N SER A 125 -4.10 0.49 -2.85
CA SER A 125 -4.07 -0.89 -3.38
C SER A 125 -3.30 -1.09 -4.68
N ASP A 126 -3.04 -0.03 -5.46
CA ASP A 126 -2.38 -0.16 -6.77
C ASP A 126 -0.84 -0.07 -6.71
N GLU A 127 -0.26 0.42 -5.61
CA GLU A 127 1.19 0.66 -5.51
C GLU A 127 2.04 -0.64 -5.47
N ASN A 128 1.56 -1.71 -4.83
CA ASN A 128 2.34 -2.95 -4.70
C ASN A 128 2.44 -3.75 -6.01
N LEU A 129 1.40 -3.72 -6.85
CA LEU A 129 1.39 -4.46 -8.13
C LEU A 129 2.45 -3.94 -9.12
N VAL A 130 2.75 -2.64 -9.06
CA VAL A 130 3.71 -2.02 -9.97
C VAL A 130 5.16 -2.33 -9.55
N ILE A 131 5.45 -2.37 -8.24
CA ILE A 131 6.79 -2.72 -7.74
C ILE A 131 7.17 -4.15 -8.11
N ASP A 132 6.23 -5.10 -7.97
CA ASP A 132 6.49 -6.50 -8.32
C ASP A 132 6.75 -6.68 -9.82
N ALA A 133 5.97 -6.02 -10.69
CA ALA A 133 6.19 -6.03 -12.13
C ALA A 133 7.56 -5.43 -12.53
N ILE A 134 8.02 -4.39 -11.82
CA ILE A 134 9.33 -3.77 -12.04
C ILE A 134 10.46 -4.74 -11.64
N VAL A 135 10.34 -5.43 -10.51
CA VAL A 135 11.35 -6.38 -10.03
C VAL A 135 11.48 -7.56 -11.00
N GLU A 136 10.36 -8.12 -11.45
CA GLU A 136 10.34 -9.22 -12.42
C GLU A 136 10.99 -8.80 -13.74
N THR A 137 10.65 -7.62 -14.25
CA THR A 137 11.19 -7.14 -15.52
C THR A 137 12.69 -6.82 -15.43
N ARG A 138 13.15 -6.24 -14.31
CA ARG A 138 14.59 -5.98 -14.07
C ARG A 138 15.39 -7.29 -14.05
N SER A 139 14.86 -8.32 -13.41
CA SER A 139 15.48 -9.65 -13.39
C SER A 139 15.59 -10.25 -14.80
N GLY A 140 14.52 -10.14 -15.59
CA GLY A 140 14.50 -10.59 -16.99
C GLY A 140 15.58 -9.92 -17.85
N LEU A 141 15.77 -8.59 -17.73
CA LEU A 141 16.81 -7.87 -18.45
C LEU A 141 18.23 -8.27 -18.06
N GLN A 142 18.49 -8.50 -16.77
CA GLN A 142 19.80 -8.95 -16.31
C GLN A 142 20.13 -10.33 -16.89
N GLN A 143 19.14 -11.23 -16.96
CA GLN A 143 19.30 -12.55 -17.55
C GLN A 143 19.56 -12.50 -19.07
N ILE A 144 18.87 -11.61 -19.79
CA ILE A 144 19.11 -11.40 -21.23
C ILE A 144 20.54 -10.90 -21.47
N THR A 145 20.97 -9.88 -20.72
CA THR A 145 22.32 -9.31 -20.85
C THR A 145 23.41 -10.36 -20.56
N ALA A 146 23.21 -11.17 -19.52
CA ALA A 146 24.15 -12.25 -19.20
C ALA A 146 24.21 -13.34 -20.27
N THR A 147 23.06 -13.66 -20.89
CA THR A 147 22.99 -14.60 -22.00
C THR A 147 23.74 -14.06 -23.23
N LEU A 148 23.54 -12.78 -23.57
CA LEU A 148 24.22 -12.14 -24.69
C LEU A 148 25.74 -12.15 -24.53
N ASN A 149 26.25 -11.77 -23.37
CA ASN A 149 27.71 -11.81 -23.12
C ASN A 149 28.29 -13.22 -23.29
N ARG A 150 27.60 -14.26 -22.81
CA ARG A 150 28.03 -15.65 -23.00
C ARG A 150 27.99 -16.07 -24.47
N THR A 151 26.97 -15.66 -25.21
CA THR A 151 26.88 -15.93 -26.65
C THR A 151 28.02 -15.26 -27.42
N GLN A 152 28.38 -14.03 -27.06
CA GLN A 152 29.52 -13.32 -27.64
C GLN A 152 30.84 -14.04 -27.40
N GLU A 153 31.10 -14.48 -26.16
CA GLU A 153 32.28 -15.26 -25.77
C GLU A 153 32.35 -16.59 -26.53
N PHE A 154 31.23 -17.33 -26.58
CA PHE A 154 31.17 -18.61 -27.28
C PHE A 154 31.41 -18.46 -28.78
N ARG A 155 30.88 -17.40 -29.41
CA ARG A 155 31.14 -17.09 -30.82
C ARG A 155 32.63 -16.79 -31.05
N GLN A 156 33.24 -15.98 -30.20
CA GLN A 156 34.66 -15.64 -30.34
C GLN A 156 35.53 -16.91 -30.31
N ALA A 157 35.23 -17.83 -29.39
CA ALA A 157 35.90 -19.13 -29.32
C ALA A 157 35.71 -19.96 -30.60
N ILE A 158 34.50 -19.99 -31.16
CA ILE A 158 34.23 -20.69 -32.44
C ILE A 158 35.06 -20.10 -33.57
N VAL A 159 35.12 -18.77 -33.70
CA VAL A 159 35.89 -18.10 -34.77
C VAL A 159 37.38 -18.43 -34.67
N GLU A 160 37.95 -18.43 -33.46
CA GLU A 160 39.35 -18.83 -33.23
C GLU A 160 39.61 -20.30 -33.55
N GLN A 161 38.67 -21.18 -33.21
CA GLN A 161 38.75 -22.60 -33.53
C GLN A 161 38.73 -22.82 -35.06
N ILE A 162 37.83 -22.14 -35.76
CA ILE A 162 37.71 -22.21 -37.22
C ILE A 162 38.99 -21.68 -37.89
N ALA A 163 39.53 -20.56 -37.43
CA ALA A 163 40.79 -20.02 -37.95
C ALA A 163 41.95 -21.02 -37.80
N SER A 164 41.99 -21.75 -36.68
CA SER A 164 42.99 -22.79 -36.45
C SER A 164 42.83 -23.97 -37.42
N ILE A 165 41.59 -24.43 -37.68
CA ILE A 165 41.30 -25.51 -38.63
C ILE A 165 41.65 -25.07 -40.07
N SER A 166 41.37 -23.81 -40.43
CA SER A 166 41.73 -23.24 -41.74
C SER A 166 43.25 -23.32 -41.98
N ARG A 167 44.04 -22.95 -40.97
CA ARG A 167 45.51 -23.07 -41.02
C ARG A 167 45.95 -24.52 -41.23
N TYR A 168 45.41 -25.47 -40.45
CA TYR A 168 45.75 -26.88 -40.59
C TYR A 168 45.34 -27.47 -41.96
N SER A 169 44.21 -27.03 -42.52
CA SER A 169 43.82 -27.43 -43.89
C SER A 169 44.80 -26.90 -44.93
N GLY A 170 45.28 -25.67 -44.80
CA GLY A 170 46.32 -25.13 -45.67
C GLY A 170 47.62 -25.94 -45.61
N ASP A 171 48.05 -26.32 -44.40
CA ASP A 171 49.23 -27.17 -44.21
C ASP A 171 49.05 -28.57 -44.84
N LEU A 172 47.87 -29.18 -44.68
CA LEU A 172 47.53 -30.46 -45.29
C LEU A 172 47.50 -30.40 -46.82
N LYS A 173 47.00 -29.30 -47.40
CA LYS A 173 47.02 -29.06 -48.85
C LYS A 173 48.46 -29.05 -49.38
N ASN A 174 49.34 -28.29 -48.73
CA ASN A 174 50.76 -28.23 -49.08
C ASN A 174 51.44 -29.62 -48.94
N MET A 175 51.08 -30.40 -47.93
CA MET A 175 51.59 -31.77 -47.78
C MET A 175 51.11 -32.68 -48.92
N ALA A 176 49.83 -32.62 -49.29
CA ALA A 176 49.27 -33.41 -50.39
C ALA A 176 49.94 -33.08 -51.73
N GLU A 177 50.17 -31.80 -52.02
CA GLU A 177 50.89 -31.36 -53.22
C GLU A 177 52.33 -31.88 -53.24
N ARG A 178 53.03 -31.83 -52.11
CA ARG A 178 54.39 -32.39 -51.99
C ARG A 178 54.41 -33.90 -52.20
N VAL A 179 53.44 -34.64 -51.65
CA VAL A 179 53.30 -36.09 -51.89
C VAL A 179 53.09 -36.37 -53.37
N GLY A 180 52.21 -35.59 -54.04
CA GLY A 180 51.98 -35.69 -55.48
C GLY A 180 53.25 -35.42 -56.30
N ALA A 181 54.03 -34.40 -55.95
CA ALA A 181 55.29 -34.08 -56.60
C ALA A 181 56.35 -35.19 -56.42
N ILE A 182 56.48 -35.72 -55.19
CA ILE A 182 57.39 -36.85 -54.90
C ILE A 182 56.97 -38.09 -55.68
N ALA A 183 55.67 -38.40 -55.71
CA ALA A 183 55.12 -39.51 -56.49
C ALA A 183 55.43 -39.37 -57.99
N ALA A 184 55.24 -38.17 -58.56
CA ALA A 184 55.56 -37.90 -59.97
C ALA A 184 57.06 -38.05 -60.27
N GLN A 185 57.92 -37.54 -59.38
CA GLN A 185 59.38 -37.67 -59.53
C GLN A 185 59.83 -39.13 -59.40
N THR A 186 59.28 -39.87 -58.43
CA THR A 186 59.59 -41.29 -58.23
C THR A 186 59.10 -42.13 -59.40
N ASN A 187 57.95 -41.80 -59.98
CA ASN A 187 57.45 -42.44 -61.18
C ASN A 187 58.37 -42.23 -62.40
N LEU A 188 58.93 -41.02 -62.57
CA LEU A 188 59.92 -40.73 -63.62
C LEU A 188 61.24 -41.48 -63.40
N LEU A 189 61.72 -41.55 -62.15
CA LEU A 189 62.90 -42.34 -61.78
C LEU A 189 62.70 -43.83 -62.07
N ALA A 190 61.54 -44.37 -61.69
CA ALA A 190 61.17 -45.77 -61.94
C ALA A 190 61.08 -46.07 -63.44
N LEU A 191 60.53 -45.15 -64.23
CA LEU A 191 60.48 -45.26 -65.69
C LEU A 191 61.89 -45.32 -66.30
N ASN A 192 62.79 -44.42 -65.89
CA ASN A 192 64.17 -44.42 -66.36
C ASN A 192 64.90 -45.72 -65.96
N ALA A 193 64.66 -46.23 -64.75
CA ALA A 193 65.22 -47.50 -64.30
C ALA A 193 64.68 -48.69 -65.09
N ALA A 194 63.39 -48.71 -65.43
CA ALA A 194 62.79 -49.75 -66.27
C ALA A 194 63.37 -49.75 -67.69
N ILE A 195 63.60 -48.57 -68.27
CA ILE A 195 64.25 -48.41 -69.58
C ILE A 195 65.68 -48.97 -69.54
N GLU A 196 66.47 -48.62 -68.53
CA GLU A 196 67.86 -49.08 -68.43
C GLU A 196 67.95 -50.59 -68.10
N ALA A 197 67.03 -51.11 -67.31
CA ALA A 197 66.89 -52.54 -67.04
C ALA A 197 66.57 -53.33 -68.32
N ALA A 198 65.70 -52.80 -69.19
CA ALA A 198 65.42 -53.39 -70.51
C ALA A 198 66.66 -53.34 -71.42
N ARG A 199 67.47 -52.28 -71.32
CA ARG A 199 68.70 -52.09 -72.11
C ARG A 199 69.81 -53.07 -71.72
N ALA A 200 69.88 -53.47 -70.44
CA ALA A 200 70.81 -54.46 -69.93
C ALA A 200 70.45 -55.92 -70.28
N GLY A 201 69.29 -56.18 -70.91
CA GLY A 201 68.86 -57.50 -71.35
C GLY A 201 68.66 -58.49 -70.19
N GLU A 202 69.16 -59.72 -70.33
CA GLU A 202 69.02 -60.80 -69.33
C GLU A 202 69.59 -60.42 -67.95
N ALA A 203 70.66 -59.62 -67.89
CA ALA A 203 71.27 -59.16 -66.64
C ALA A 203 70.38 -58.15 -65.87
N GLY A 204 69.43 -57.50 -66.54
CA GLY A 204 68.55 -56.48 -65.98
C GLY A 204 67.18 -56.98 -65.49
N ARG A 205 66.84 -58.27 -65.69
CA ARG A 205 65.48 -58.80 -65.41
C ARG A 205 64.99 -58.56 -63.98
N GLY A 206 65.86 -58.72 -62.97
CA GLY A 206 65.52 -58.46 -61.57
C GLY A 206 65.24 -56.97 -61.30
N PHE A 207 66.02 -56.08 -61.91
CA PHE A 207 65.82 -54.64 -61.79
C PHE A 207 64.55 -54.16 -62.49
N ALA A 208 64.16 -54.78 -63.60
CA ALA A 208 62.92 -54.44 -64.31
C ALA A 208 61.69 -54.68 -63.42
N VAL A 209 61.63 -55.81 -62.71
CA VAL A 209 60.51 -56.11 -61.79
C VAL A 209 60.42 -55.10 -60.66
N VAL A 210 61.56 -54.72 -60.06
CA VAL A 210 61.59 -53.70 -58.99
C VAL A 210 61.16 -52.33 -59.53
N ALA A 211 61.64 -51.95 -60.72
CA ALA A 211 61.27 -50.68 -61.35
C ALA A 211 59.77 -50.58 -61.63
N ASP A 212 59.13 -51.65 -62.13
CA ASP A 212 57.69 -51.69 -62.35
C ASP A 212 56.89 -51.59 -61.04
N GLU A 213 57.33 -52.25 -59.96
CA GLU A 213 56.66 -52.15 -58.66
C GLU A 213 56.79 -50.74 -58.05
N VAL A 214 57.97 -50.12 -58.14
CA VAL A 214 58.17 -48.72 -57.71
C VAL A 214 57.30 -47.77 -58.54
N ARG A 215 57.17 -48.01 -59.84
CA ARG A 215 56.30 -47.23 -60.72
C ARG A 215 54.83 -47.31 -60.30
N LYS A 216 54.36 -48.52 -59.98
CA LYS A 216 53.00 -48.77 -59.48
C LYS A 216 52.75 -48.06 -58.16
N LEU A 217 53.63 -48.24 -57.16
CA LEU A 217 53.55 -47.58 -55.85
C LEU A 217 53.57 -46.04 -55.97
N SER A 218 54.37 -45.51 -56.89
CA SER A 218 54.42 -44.07 -57.16
C SER A 218 53.10 -43.57 -57.75
N THR A 219 52.50 -44.34 -58.67
CA THR A 219 51.19 -43.99 -59.27
C THR A 219 50.07 -44.02 -58.22
N GLU A 220 50.04 -45.06 -57.38
CA GLU A 220 49.08 -45.16 -56.27
C GLU A 220 49.27 -44.00 -55.26
N SER A 221 50.51 -43.67 -54.89
CA SER A 221 50.81 -42.55 -54.00
C SER A 221 50.34 -41.21 -54.57
N GLY A 222 50.51 -40.99 -55.88
CA GLY A 222 50.01 -39.79 -56.55
C GLY A 222 48.49 -39.71 -56.54
N ALA A 223 47.80 -40.84 -56.75
CA ALA A 223 46.34 -40.92 -56.67
C ALA A 223 45.84 -40.64 -55.25
N THR A 224 46.48 -41.19 -54.22
CA THR A 224 46.15 -40.91 -52.81
C THR A 224 46.40 -39.44 -52.47
N GLY A 225 47.51 -38.85 -52.91
CA GLY A 225 47.78 -37.41 -52.73
C GLY A 225 46.66 -36.54 -53.31
N LYS A 226 46.16 -36.88 -54.50
CA LYS A 226 45.03 -36.18 -55.13
C LYS A 226 43.74 -36.31 -54.32
N GLN A 227 43.43 -37.51 -53.79
CA GLN A 227 42.26 -37.72 -52.94
C GLN A 227 42.33 -36.90 -51.64
N ILE A 228 43.52 -36.81 -51.02
CA ILE A 228 43.73 -35.96 -49.84
C ILE A 228 43.44 -34.50 -50.20
N GLN A 229 43.92 -34.04 -51.35
CA GLN A 229 43.71 -32.66 -51.80
C GLN A 229 42.22 -32.35 -52.03
N GLU A 230 41.49 -33.24 -52.69
CA GLU A 230 40.03 -33.11 -52.87
C GLU A 230 39.29 -33.05 -51.52
N MET A 231 39.71 -33.85 -50.53
CA MET A 231 39.11 -33.84 -49.20
C MET A 231 39.43 -32.56 -48.42
N VAL A 232 40.65 -32.04 -48.54
CA VAL A 232 41.05 -30.76 -47.93
C VAL A 232 40.30 -29.57 -48.54
N ASP A 233 40.09 -29.59 -49.87
CA ASP A 233 39.29 -28.55 -50.54
C ASP A 233 37.82 -28.61 -50.08
N ALA A 234 37.26 -29.81 -49.87
CA ALA A 234 35.91 -29.97 -49.30
C ALA A 234 35.81 -29.43 -47.85
N VAL A 235 36.83 -29.71 -47.01
CA VAL A 235 36.92 -29.16 -45.64
C VAL A 235 37.07 -27.64 -45.66
N SER A 236 37.81 -27.08 -46.62
CA SER A 236 37.93 -25.62 -46.76
C SER A 236 36.58 -24.98 -47.10
N GLY A 237 35.79 -25.60 -47.98
CA GLY A 237 34.44 -25.13 -48.29
C GLY A 237 33.48 -25.16 -47.09
N THR A 238 33.57 -26.17 -46.21
CA THR A 238 32.75 -26.22 -45.00
C THR A 238 33.19 -25.19 -43.95
N ILE A 239 34.49 -24.90 -43.87
CA ILE A 239 35.04 -23.80 -43.05
C ILE A 239 34.48 -22.44 -43.51
N ASP A 240 34.49 -22.15 -44.80
CA ASP A 240 33.97 -20.89 -45.33
C ASP A 240 32.48 -20.71 -45.03
N ALA A 241 31.69 -21.79 -45.17
CA ALA A 241 30.27 -21.79 -44.79
C ALA A 241 30.05 -21.56 -43.29
N ALA A 242 30.90 -22.12 -42.43
CA ALA A 242 30.86 -21.90 -40.99
C ALA A 242 31.18 -20.44 -40.63
N ILE A 243 32.19 -19.83 -41.28
CA ILE A 243 32.51 -18.39 -41.10
C ILE A 243 31.34 -17.52 -41.53
N SER A 244 30.73 -17.79 -42.68
CA SER A 244 29.57 -17.04 -43.15
C SER A 244 28.40 -17.12 -42.16
N THR A 245 28.17 -18.30 -41.57
CA THR A 245 27.13 -18.51 -40.56
C THR A 245 27.44 -17.74 -39.27
N ALA A 246 28.70 -17.78 -38.80
CA ALA A 246 29.15 -17.04 -37.63
C ALA A 246 29.00 -15.51 -37.81
N ASN A 247 29.28 -15.00 -39.00
CA ASN A 247 29.07 -13.59 -39.34
C ASN A 247 27.58 -13.21 -39.36
N GLY A 248 26.70 -14.08 -39.88
CA GLY A 248 25.26 -13.88 -39.84
C GLY A 248 24.71 -13.76 -38.41
N PHE A 249 25.24 -14.57 -37.49
CA PHE A 249 24.93 -14.47 -36.06
C PHE A 249 25.33 -13.12 -35.45
N SER A 250 26.38 -12.46 -35.92
CA SER A 250 26.80 -11.15 -35.40
C SER A 250 25.77 -10.07 -35.66
N GLN A 251 25.10 -10.09 -36.81
CA GLN A 251 24.06 -9.12 -37.12
C GLN A 251 22.83 -9.35 -36.25
N GLN A 252 22.42 -10.61 -36.09
CA GLN A 252 21.29 -11.00 -35.26
C GLN A 252 21.52 -10.68 -33.77
N GLU A 253 22.74 -10.87 -33.28
CA GLU A 253 23.15 -10.47 -31.94
C GLU A 253 23.08 -8.95 -31.76
N SER A 254 23.55 -8.17 -32.73
CA SER A 254 23.47 -6.70 -32.67
C SER A 254 22.02 -6.21 -32.62
N GLU A 255 21.11 -6.85 -33.38
CA GLU A 255 19.67 -6.56 -33.33
C GLU A 255 19.07 -6.89 -31.95
N LEU A 256 19.44 -8.05 -31.39
CA LEU A 256 19.03 -8.46 -30.04
C LEU A 256 19.52 -7.49 -28.95
N VAL A 257 20.78 -7.04 -29.03
CA VAL A 257 21.35 -6.04 -28.13
C VAL A 257 20.58 -4.72 -28.23
N ALA A 258 20.30 -4.26 -29.45
CA ALA A 258 19.52 -3.04 -29.68
C ALA A 258 18.10 -3.14 -29.11
N ALA A 259 17.42 -4.27 -29.33
CA ALA A 259 16.09 -4.54 -28.78
C ALA A 259 16.08 -4.58 -27.24
N SER A 260 17.13 -5.16 -26.64
CA SER A 260 17.32 -5.20 -25.19
C SER A 260 17.52 -3.78 -24.62
N HIS A 261 18.37 -2.96 -25.24
CA HIS A 261 18.53 -1.55 -24.85
C HIS A 261 17.24 -0.75 -24.98
N HIS A 262 16.46 -0.96 -26.04
CA HIS A 262 15.17 -0.30 -26.22
C HIS A 262 14.19 -0.68 -25.10
N THR A 263 14.10 -1.97 -24.78
CA THR A 263 13.25 -2.47 -23.70
C THR A 263 13.68 -1.90 -22.34
N ALA A 264 14.99 -1.83 -22.08
CA ALA A 264 15.53 -1.20 -20.88
C ALA A 264 15.17 0.29 -20.78
N GLY A 265 15.20 1.03 -21.89
CA GLY A 265 14.74 2.42 -21.95
C GLY A 265 13.28 2.57 -21.54
N ILE A 266 12.39 1.74 -22.10
CA ILE A 266 10.96 1.75 -21.77
C ILE A 266 10.75 1.51 -20.26
N ILE A 267 11.51 0.60 -19.66
CA ILE A 267 11.40 0.27 -18.23
C ILE A 267 11.86 1.42 -17.36
N ILE A 268 12.96 2.09 -17.72
CA ILE A 268 13.45 3.26 -17.00
C ILE A 268 12.42 4.38 -17.04
N ASP A 269 11.83 4.66 -18.20
CA ASP A 269 10.76 5.67 -18.35
C ASP A 269 9.55 5.30 -17.50
N ARG A 270 9.12 4.03 -17.53
CA ARG A 270 7.99 3.55 -16.73
C ARG A 270 8.27 3.61 -15.23
N PHE A 271 9.53 3.37 -14.82
CA PHE A 271 9.98 3.51 -13.45
C PHE A 271 9.93 4.97 -12.99
N GLN A 272 10.45 5.89 -13.80
CA GLN A 272 10.39 7.33 -13.51
C GLN A 272 8.93 7.78 -13.38
N HIS A 273 8.07 7.40 -14.30
CA HIS A 273 6.65 7.75 -14.24
C HIS A 273 5.94 7.19 -13.00
N THR A 274 6.28 5.96 -12.59
CA THR A 274 5.76 5.35 -11.36
C THR A 274 6.28 6.07 -10.13
N ALA A 275 7.57 6.41 -10.09
CA ALA A 275 8.17 7.15 -8.99
C ALA A 275 7.54 8.54 -8.84
N ASP A 276 7.27 9.22 -9.95
CA ASP A 276 6.57 10.50 -9.98
C ASP A 276 5.13 10.36 -9.47
N THR A 277 4.42 9.31 -9.91
CA THR A 277 3.06 9.02 -9.44
C THR A 277 3.03 8.74 -7.94
N LEU A 278 3.93 7.88 -7.44
CA LEU A 278 4.10 7.57 -6.03
C LEU A 278 4.45 8.83 -5.21
N SER A 279 5.35 9.67 -5.71
CA SER A 279 5.70 10.93 -5.07
C SER A 279 4.49 11.86 -4.98
N GLY A 280 3.68 11.93 -6.03
CA GLY A 280 2.41 12.66 -6.07
C GLY A 280 1.40 12.11 -5.06
N SER A 281 1.20 10.79 -5.01
CA SER A 281 0.32 10.12 -4.05
C SER A 281 0.76 10.36 -2.60
N LEU A 282 2.07 10.30 -2.32
CA LEU A 282 2.60 10.60 -0.99
C LEU A 282 2.41 12.06 -0.59
N ALA A 283 2.53 12.99 -1.54
CA ALA A 283 2.24 14.40 -1.28
C ALA A 283 0.76 14.62 -0.98
N ALA A 284 -0.14 14.01 -1.75
CA ALA A 284 -1.58 14.06 -1.50
C ALA A 284 -1.95 13.43 -0.14
N LEU A 285 -1.39 12.27 0.20
CA LEU A 285 -1.60 11.63 1.50
C LEU A 285 -1.13 12.49 2.67
N ARG A 286 -0.01 13.22 2.52
CA ARG A 286 0.46 14.16 3.55
C ARG A 286 -0.48 15.34 3.74
N ASP A 287 -1.02 15.89 2.66
CA ASP A 287 -2.01 16.98 2.73
C ASP A 287 -3.30 16.49 3.41
N GLU A 288 -3.79 15.32 3.01
CA GLU A 288 -4.93 14.65 3.64
C GLU A 288 -4.71 14.43 5.14
N GLN A 289 -3.53 13.92 5.53
CA GLN A 289 -3.17 13.73 6.93
C GLN A 289 -3.18 15.05 7.71
N SER A 290 -2.60 16.13 7.15
CA SER A 290 -2.59 17.44 7.81
C SER A 290 -4.01 17.99 7.99
N ARG A 291 -4.92 17.75 7.04
CA ARG A 291 -6.33 18.12 7.15
C ARG A 291 -7.05 17.30 8.22
N VAL A 292 -6.81 16.00 8.28
CA VAL A 292 -7.33 15.14 9.36
C VAL A 292 -6.87 15.63 10.74
N GLU A 293 -5.59 15.99 10.88
CA GLU A 293 -5.04 16.53 12.14
C GLU A 293 -5.72 17.84 12.55
N ALA A 294 -5.97 18.74 11.58
CA ALA A 294 -6.70 19.99 11.81
C ALA A 294 -8.16 19.73 12.24
N ASP A 295 -8.87 18.83 11.54
CA ASP A 295 -10.25 18.46 11.87
C ASP A 295 -10.35 17.84 13.27
N ILE A 296 -9.39 16.99 13.66
CA ILE A 296 -9.33 16.41 15.01
C ILE A 296 -9.09 17.50 16.06
N ALA A 297 -8.16 18.43 15.82
CA ALA A 297 -7.90 19.53 16.74
C ALA A 297 -9.17 20.38 16.96
N GLU A 298 -9.93 20.63 15.90
CA GLU A 298 -11.17 21.39 15.98
C GLU A 298 -12.30 20.61 16.65
N VAL A 299 -12.37 19.28 16.48
CA VAL A 299 -13.27 18.42 17.27
C VAL A 299 -12.94 18.48 18.76
N LEU A 300 -11.65 18.48 19.13
CA LEU A 300 -11.23 18.60 20.53
C LEU A 300 -11.64 19.94 21.15
N VAL A 301 -11.53 21.04 20.40
CA VAL A 301 -12.05 22.35 20.82
C VAL A 301 -13.57 22.29 20.94
N GLY A 302 -14.24 21.70 19.95
CA GLY A 302 -15.69 21.52 19.94
C GLY A 302 -16.23 20.80 21.16
N LEU A 303 -15.49 19.83 21.71
CA LEU A 303 -15.86 19.06 22.92
C LEU A 303 -15.79 19.88 24.23
N GLN A 304 -15.13 21.05 24.25
CA GLN A 304 -15.04 21.90 25.45
C GLN A 304 -16.39 22.45 25.91
N PHE A 305 -17.42 22.45 25.04
CA PHE A 305 -18.79 22.82 25.43
C PHE A 305 -19.30 21.98 26.61
N GLN A 306 -18.81 20.74 26.77
CA GLN A 306 -19.20 19.87 27.88
C GLN A 306 -18.85 20.51 29.24
N ASP A 307 -17.67 21.14 29.35
CA ASP A 307 -17.26 21.81 30.58
C ASP A 307 -18.15 23.04 30.86
N ARG A 308 -18.43 23.83 29.82
CA ARG A 308 -19.34 25.00 29.91
C ARG A 308 -20.75 24.59 30.35
N VAL A 309 -21.30 23.53 29.74
CA VAL A 309 -22.62 22.98 30.10
C VAL A 309 -22.63 22.49 31.55
N GLN A 310 -21.57 21.78 31.97
CA GLN A 310 -21.45 21.29 33.35
C GLN A 310 -21.41 22.43 34.36
N GLN A 311 -20.70 23.53 34.06
CA GLN A 311 -20.65 24.73 34.90
C GLN A 311 -22.02 25.42 34.99
N ILE A 312 -22.71 25.63 33.86
CA ILE A 312 -24.02 26.27 33.84
C ILE A 312 -25.05 25.46 34.63
N ILE A 313 -25.10 24.14 34.40
CA ILE A 313 -25.98 23.24 35.15
C ILE A 313 -25.62 23.25 36.64
N GLY A 314 -24.32 23.21 36.98
CA GLY A 314 -23.85 23.29 38.36
C GLY A 314 -24.36 24.54 39.08
N HIS A 315 -24.22 25.72 38.45
CA HIS A 315 -24.72 26.98 39.02
C HIS A 315 -26.23 26.98 39.23
N VAL A 316 -27.01 26.43 38.28
CA VAL A 316 -28.47 26.33 38.42
C VAL A 316 -28.84 25.37 39.54
N LEU A 317 -28.20 24.19 39.63
CA LEU A 317 -28.48 23.21 40.68
C LEU A 317 -28.10 23.72 42.07
N ASP A 318 -26.96 24.40 42.21
CA ASP A 318 -26.54 25.02 43.47
C ASP A 318 -27.52 26.11 43.90
N ASP A 319 -28.01 26.92 42.96
CA ASP A 319 -29.01 27.96 43.26
C ASP A 319 -30.38 27.36 43.62
N MET A 320 -30.79 26.27 42.94
CA MET A 320 -31.99 25.52 43.30
C MET A 320 -31.89 24.90 44.70
N SER A 321 -30.75 24.33 45.06
CA SER A 321 -30.50 23.76 46.40
C SER A 321 -30.50 24.84 47.48
N ARG A 322 -29.88 25.99 47.21
CA ARG A 322 -29.94 27.16 48.09
C ARG A 322 -31.39 27.64 48.26
N ALA A 323 -32.17 27.71 47.18
CA ALA A 323 -33.57 28.14 47.23
C ALA A 323 -34.45 27.15 48.02
N GLU A 324 -34.23 25.84 47.86
CA GLU A 324 -34.88 24.80 48.65
C GLU A 324 -34.57 24.95 50.15
N THR A 325 -33.30 25.19 50.48
CA THR A 325 -32.86 25.38 51.88
C THR A 325 -33.51 26.62 52.50
N ALA A 326 -33.52 27.75 51.78
CA ALA A 326 -34.17 28.98 52.22
C ALA A 326 -35.69 28.81 52.39
N ALA A 327 -36.32 28.02 51.51
CA ALA A 327 -37.73 27.72 51.61
C ALA A 327 -38.07 26.85 52.83
N ARG A 328 -37.21 25.89 53.18
CA ARG A 328 -37.36 25.06 54.40
C ARG A 328 -37.15 25.84 55.69
N SER A 329 -36.36 26.92 55.67
CA SER A 329 -36.15 27.80 56.84
C SER A 329 -37.23 28.88 57.02
N GLU A 330 -38.31 28.86 56.22
CA GLU A 330 -39.42 29.83 56.24
C GLU A 330 -39.00 31.32 56.08
N HIS A 331 -37.75 31.57 55.67
CA HIS A 331 -37.18 32.91 55.53
C HIS A 331 -36.53 33.06 54.16
N LEU A 332 -37.27 33.69 53.24
CA LEU A 332 -36.75 34.01 51.92
C LEU A 332 -36.07 35.38 51.93
N PRO A 333 -34.83 35.47 51.41
CA PRO A 333 -34.17 36.76 51.17
C PRO A 333 -34.81 37.52 49.99
N ASP A 334 -34.48 38.81 49.87
CA ASP A 334 -34.89 39.65 48.75
C ASP A 334 -34.45 39.06 47.40
N SER A 335 -35.38 38.98 46.45
CA SER A 335 -35.21 38.40 45.12
C SER A 335 -34.09 39.07 44.32
N ARG A 336 -33.93 40.40 44.46
CA ARG A 336 -32.86 41.13 43.78
C ARG A 336 -31.49 40.77 44.33
N ALA A 337 -31.32 40.80 45.65
CA ALA A 337 -30.08 40.40 46.30
C ALA A 337 -29.73 38.91 46.04
N TRP A 338 -30.73 38.07 45.80
CA TRP A 338 -30.54 36.68 45.41
C TRP A 338 -30.00 36.54 43.98
N LEU A 339 -30.63 37.22 43.02
CA LEU A 339 -30.23 37.22 41.62
C LEU A 339 -28.85 37.83 41.42
N ASP A 340 -28.49 38.87 42.18
CA ASP A 340 -27.13 39.44 42.15
C ASP A 340 -26.07 38.42 42.62
N LYS A 341 -26.39 37.60 43.62
CA LYS A 341 -25.50 36.50 44.07
C LYS A 341 -25.39 35.38 43.04
N LEU A 342 -26.48 35.05 42.37
CA LEU A 342 -26.47 34.07 41.26
C LEU A 342 -25.62 34.59 40.10
N ALA A 343 -25.75 35.87 39.75
CA ALA A 343 -24.96 36.51 38.70
C ALA A 343 -23.47 36.59 39.02
N ALA A 344 -23.12 36.78 40.30
CA ALA A 344 -21.74 36.75 40.76
C ALA A 344 -21.10 35.36 40.69
N ALA A 345 -21.89 34.28 40.65
CA ALA A 345 -21.41 32.92 40.51
C ALA A 345 -21.19 32.49 39.06
N TYR A 346 -21.62 33.29 38.07
CA TYR A 346 -21.45 32.93 36.66
C TYR A 346 -20.00 32.99 36.20
N THR A 347 -19.58 31.93 35.51
CA THR A 347 -18.23 31.77 34.96
C THR A 347 -18.17 31.98 33.45
N THR A 348 -19.32 32.12 32.79
CA THR A 348 -19.42 32.26 31.32
C THR A 348 -20.05 33.59 30.93
N LEU A 349 -19.60 34.16 29.80
CA LEU A 349 -20.09 35.44 29.28
C LEU A 349 -21.55 35.34 28.81
N GLU A 350 -21.95 34.18 28.32
CA GLU A 350 -23.29 33.88 27.86
C GLU A 350 -24.30 33.87 29.00
N GLN A 351 -23.93 33.35 30.19
CA GLN A 351 -24.79 33.43 31.38
C GLN A 351 -25.01 34.87 31.85
N GLN A 352 -23.96 35.71 31.81
CA GLN A 352 -24.08 37.13 32.14
C GLN A 352 -24.97 37.87 31.14
N ALA A 353 -24.83 37.57 29.85
CA ALA A 353 -25.67 38.14 28.80
C ALA A 353 -27.15 37.76 28.98
N VAL A 354 -27.43 36.52 29.40
CA VAL A 354 -28.78 36.03 29.71
C VAL A 354 -29.38 36.70 30.96
N HIS A 355 -28.54 37.10 31.92
CA HIS A 355 -28.98 37.69 33.20
C HIS A 355 -29.19 39.20 33.16
N TYR A 356 -28.27 39.95 32.55
CA TYR A 356 -28.33 41.41 32.47
C TYR A 356 -28.86 41.94 31.13
N GLY A 357 -29.05 41.05 30.15
CA GLY A 357 -29.37 41.41 28.77
C GLY A 357 -28.11 41.72 27.94
N PRO A 358 -28.23 41.74 26.61
CA PRO A 358 -27.09 41.80 25.68
C PRO A 358 -26.25 43.10 25.72
N GLY A 359 -26.65 44.12 26.51
CA GLY A 359 -25.96 45.41 26.60
C GLY A 359 -24.99 45.58 27.77
N HIS A 360 -24.92 44.64 28.73
CA HIS A 360 -24.04 44.72 29.91
C HIS A 360 -22.70 43.98 29.77
N THR A 361 -22.52 43.18 28.72
CA THR A 361 -21.28 42.45 28.44
C THR A 361 -20.10 43.35 28.06
N ALA A 362 -20.34 44.53 27.48
CA ALA A 362 -19.28 45.45 27.05
C ALA A 362 -18.58 46.20 28.19
N SER A 363 -19.21 46.37 29.36
CA SER A 363 -18.66 47.16 30.48
C SER A 363 -17.82 46.36 31.47
N GLN A 364 -17.80 45.02 31.40
CA GLN A 364 -17.09 44.16 32.36
C GLN A 364 -15.80 43.53 31.84
N GLN A 365 -15.48 43.65 30.54
CA GLN A 365 -14.14 43.31 30.02
C GLN A 365 -13.00 44.12 30.68
N SER A 366 -13.30 45.26 31.32
CA SER A 366 -12.32 46.06 32.08
C SER A 366 -12.06 45.56 33.51
N SER A 367 -12.81 44.57 34.00
CA SER A 367 -12.91 44.24 35.43
C SER A 367 -12.17 42.95 35.81
N GLY A 368 -11.02 42.64 35.22
CA GLY A 368 -10.03 41.66 35.74
C GLY A 368 -10.47 40.21 36.02
N VAL A 369 -11.73 39.84 35.79
CA VAL A 369 -12.22 38.46 35.90
C VAL A 369 -11.96 37.79 34.56
N THR A 370 -11.06 36.81 34.57
CA THR A 370 -10.79 35.98 33.40
C THR A 370 -11.96 35.03 33.20
N PHE A 371 -12.89 35.39 32.33
CA PHE A 371 -13.91 34.47 31.82
C PHE A 371 -13.25 33.54 30.79
N PHE A 372 -13.55 32.24 30.86
CA PHE A 372 -13.02 31.21 29.95
C PHE A 372 -13.89 30.99 28.72
#